data_AF-A0A8T3YZ74-F1
#
_entry.id   AF-A0A8T3YZ74-F1
#
_cell.length_a   1.000
_cell.length_b   1.000
_cell.length_c   1.000
_cell.angle_alpha   90.00
_cell.angle_beta   90.00
_cell.angle_gamma   90.00
#
_symmetry.space_group_name_H-M   'P 1'
#
loop_
_entity.id
_entity.type
_entity.pdbx_description
1 polymer ?
#
loop_
_entity_poly.entity_id
_entity_poly.type
_entity_poly.pdbx_seq_one_letter_code
_entity_poly.pdbx_strand_id
1 'polypeptide(L)' 'VVQGTSGEDMVTQVYQEVSKMAMDDLIGSEDYIKLVEHIGEYDFRIREGANPRIQLEALLTKFLPKEKAD' A
#
# COMPACT_ATOMS: atom_id res chain seq x y z
N VAL A 1 -2.93 16.31 19.64
CA VAL A 1 -3.89 16.06 18.54
C VAL A 1 -3.24 15.02 17.64
N VAL A 2 -3.68 13.75 17.68
CA VAL A 2 -3.33 12.82 16.61
C VAL A 2 -4.01 13.43 15.38
N GLN A 3 -3.25 14.00 14.44
CA GLN A 3 -3.82 14.41 13.17
C GLN A 3 -4.38 13.14 12.54
N GLY A 4 -5.71 13.01 12.59
CA GLY A 4 -6.45 11.83 12.17
C GLY A 4 -6.48 11.78 10.65
N THR A 5 -5.38 11.41 10.02
CA THR A 5 -5.45 10.86 8.67
C THR A 5 -6.07 9.47 8.84
N SER A 6 -7.25 9.24 8.28
CA SER A 6 -7.90 7.92 8.38
C SER A 6 -6.97 6.86 7.79
N GLY A 7 -7.05 5.62 8.29
CA GLY A 7 -6.39 4.48 7.67
C GLY A 7 -6.71 4.37 6.18
N GLU A 8 -7.95 4.67 5.83
CA GLU A 8 -8.48 4.68 4.46
C GLU A 8 -7.85 5.80 3.62
N ASP A 9 -7.68 7.00 4.19
CA ASP A 9 -7.04 8.13 3.51
C ASP A 9 -5.57 7.80 3.20
N MET A 10 -4.88 7.16 4.14
CA MET A 10 -3.50 6.73 3.95
C MET A 10 -3.38 5.70 2.82
N VAL A 11 -4.25 4.69 2.76
CA VAL A 11 -4.23 3.70 1.67
C VAL A 11 -4.56 4.35 0.32
N THR A 12 -5.49 5.31 0.30
CA THR A 12 -5.81 6.10 -0.89
C THR A 12 -4.60 6.89 -1.39
N GLN A 13 -3.85 7.54 -0.48
CA GLN A 13 -2.62 8.25 -0.84
C GLN A 13 -1.55 7.30 -1.38
N VAL A 14 -1.40 6.12 -0.78
CA VAL A 14 -0.45 5.11 -1.27
C VAL A 14 -0.80 4.67 -2.70
N TYR A 15 -2.08 4.44 -3.00
CA TYR A 15 -2.53 4.12 -4.37
C TYR A 15 -2.17 5.22 -5.37
N GLN A 16 -2.39 6.49 -5.01
CA GLN A 16 -2.11 7.63 -5.87
C GLN A 16 -0.61 7.74 -6.17
N GLU A 17 0.25 7.62 -5.17
CA GLU A 17 1.70 7.67 -5.36
C GLU A 17 2.21 6.48 -6.18
N VAL A 18 1.71 5.27 -5.93
CA VAL A 18 2.07 4.09 -6.74
C VAL A 18 1.64 4.24 -8.20
N SER A 19 0.44 4.79 -8.43
CA SER A 19 -0.06 5.06 -9.78
C SER A 19 0.82 6.09 -10.50
N LYS A 20 1.21 7.16 -9.79
CA LYS A 20 2.11 8.18 -10.32
C LYS A 20 3.49 7.61 -10.64
N MET A 21 4.05 6.76 -9.78
CA MET A 21 5.33 6.07 -10.05
C MET A 21 5.26 5.22 -11.32
N ALA A 22 4.13 4.56 -11.58
CA ALA A 22 3.93 3.81 -12.82
C ALA A 22 3.81 4.73 -14.06
N MET A 23 3.15 5.88 -13.92
CA MET A 23 3.04 6.88 -15.00
C MET A 23 4.39 7.55 -15.32
N ASP A 24 5.26 7.69 -14.32
CA ASP A 24 6.60 8.27 -14.44
C ASP A 24 7.67 7.20 -14.80
N ASP A 25 7.26 5.99 -15.21
CA ASP A 25 8.12 4.84 -15.56
C ASP A 25 9.13 4.44 -14.45
N LEU A 26 8.84 4.77 -13.19
CA LEU A 26 9.69 4.44 -12.03
C LEU A 26 9.52 2.99 -11.55
N ILE A 27 8.40 2.35 -11.90
CA ILE A 27 8.11 0.94 -11.62
C ILE A 27 7.55 0.26 -12.87
N GLY A 28 7.90 -1.02 -13.05
CA GLY A 28 7.39 -1.82 -14.16
C GLY A 28 5.91 -2.20 -14.00
N SER A 29 5.23 -2.47 -15.11
CA SER A 29 3.80 -2.79 -15.12
C SER A 29 3.44 -4.01 -14.26
N GLU A 30 4.30 -5.03 -14.21
CA GLU A 30 4.07 -6.20 -13.36
C GLU A 30 4.08 -5.86 -11.86
N ASP A 31 5.00 -5.00 -11.44
CA ASP A 31 5.12 -4.61 -10.04
C ASP A 31 4.01 -3.64 -9.66
N TYR A 32 3.62 -2.74 -10.57
CA TYR A 32 2.42 -1.92 -10.40
C TYR A 32 1.17 -2.76 -10.15
N ILE A 33 0.91 -3.77 -10.99
CA ILE A 33 -0.25 -4.67 -10.83
C ILE A 33 -0.23 -5.37 -9.46
N LYS A 34 0.92 -5.92 -9.04
CA LYS A 34 1.06 -6.59 -7.74
C LYS A 34 0.84 -5.63 -6.57
N LEU A 35 1.38 -4.42 -6.65
CA LEU A 35 1.21 -3.41 -5.60
C LEU A 35 -0.25 -2.96 -5.49
N VAL A 36 -0.93 -2.74 -6.63
CA VAL A 36 -2.36 -2.38 -6.65
C VAL A 36 -3.22 -3.49 -6.04
N GLU A 37 -2.93 -4.76 -6.35
CA GLU A 37 -3.63 -5.89 -5.74
C GLU A 37 -3.48 -5.89 -4.21
N HIS A 38 -2.26 -5.73 -3.70
CA HIS A 38 -2.01 -5.62 -2.26
C HIS A 38 -2.74 -4.43 -1.63
N ILE A 39 -2.64 -3.25 -2.23
CA ILE A 39 -3.32 -2.02 -1.76
C ILE A 39 -4.83 -2.27 -1.63
N GLY A 40 -5.46 -2.89 -2.64
CA GLY A 40 -6.88 -3.22 -2.60
C GLY A 40 -7.24 -4.20 -1.49
N GLU A 41 -6.40 -5.21 -1.25
CA GLU A 41 -6.60 -6.17 -0.15
C GLU A 41 -6.58 -5.48 1.23
N TYR A 42 -5.61 -4.59 1.45
CA TYR A 42 -5.49 -3.87 2.72
C TYR A 42 -6.56 -2.79 2.91
N ASP A 43 -6.98 -2.10 1.84
CA ASP A 43 -8.13 -1.17 1.85
C ASP A 43 -9.41 -1.90 2.26
N PHE A 44 -9.68 -3.06 1.64
CA PHE A 44 -10.83 -3.89 1.98
C PHE A 44 -10.80 -4.30 3.45
N ARG A 45 -9.67 -4.81 3.96
CA ARG A 45 -9.54 -5.21 5.37
C ARG A 45 -9.80 -4.06 6.33
N ILE A 46 -9.29 -2.87 6.04
CA ILE A 46 -9.53 -1.67 6.86
C ILE A 46 -11.02 -1.32 6.89
N ARG A 47 -11.70 -1.34 5.74
CA ARG A 47 -13.15 -1.07 5.65
C ARG A 47 -14.00 -2.11 6.39
N GLU A 48 -13.53 -3.36 6.46
CA GLU A 48 -14.15 -4.42 7.26
C GLU A 48 -13.84 -4.31 8.77
N GLY A 49 -13.17 -3.24 9.21
CA GLY A 49 -12.91 -2.93 10.62
C GLY A 49 -11.59 -3.47 11.16
N ALA A 50 -10.67 -3.94 10.30
CA ALA A 50 -9.33 -4.31 10.74
C ALA A 50 -8.54 -3.08 11.21
N ASN A 51 -7.62 -3.29 12.15
CA ASN A 51 -6.80 -2.21 12.70
C ASN A 51 -5.93 -1.57 11.60
N PRO A 52 -6.10 -0.27 11.28
CA PRO A 52 -5.38 0.34 10.18
C PRO A 52 -3.87 0.39 10.33
N ARG A 53 -3.35 0.54 11.56
CA ARG A 53 -1.92 0.54 11.81
C ARG A 53 -1.29 -0.79 11.38
N ILE A 54 -1.88 -1.90 11.80
CA ILE A 54 -1.39 -3.24 11.47
C ILE A 54 -1.48 -3.50 9.96
N GLN A 55 -2.59 -3.11 9.33
CA GLN A 55 -2.75 -3.29 7.87
C GLN A 55 -1.77 -2.43 7.07
N LEU A 56 -1.53 -1.18 7.48
CA LEU A 56 -0.55 -0.30 6.84
C LEU A 56 0.87 -0.82 7.03
N GLU A 57 1.25 -1.29 8.21
CA GLU A 57 2.55 -1.92 8.45
C GLU A 57 2.73 -3.16 7.57
N ALA A 58 1.70 -3.99 7.43
CA ALA A 58 1.72 -5.15 6.55
C ALA A 58 1.81 -4.77 5.06
N LEU A 59 1.10 -3.72 4.63
CA LEU A 59 1.20 -3.17 3.27
C LEU A 59 2.61 -2.64 2.99
N LEU A 60 3.25 -1.94 3.94
CA LEU A 60 4.61 -1.44 3.80
C LEU A 60 5.63 -2.55 3.51
N THR A 61 5.44 -3.75 4.05
CA THR A 61 6.33 -4.90 3.73
C THR A 61 6.32 -5.29 2.25
N LYS A 62 5.26 -4.97 1.51
CA LYS A 62 5.13 -5.29 0.08
C LYS A 62 6.01 -4.42 -0.81
N PHE A 63 6.47 -3.28 -0.30
CA PHE A 63 7.40 -2.38 -0.99
C PHE A 63 8.85 -2.76 -0.77
N LEU A 64 9.14 -3.64 0.18
CA LEU A 64 10.52 -4.02 0.47
C LEU A 64 11.02 -5.04 -0.56
N PRO A 65 12.30 -4.95 -0.97
CA PRO A 65 12.92 -6.00 -1.75
C PRO A 65 12.78 -7.33 -1.00
N LYS A 66 12.51 -8.42 -1.73
CA LYS A 66 12.71 -9.75 -1.18
C LYS A 66 14.22 -9.97 -1.09
N GLU A 67 14.86 -9.45 -0.05
CA GLU A 67 16.19 -9.94 0.30
C GLU A 67 16.09 -11.44 0.52
N LYS A 68 17.06 -12.19 -0.01
CA LYS A 68 17.19 -13.60 0.30
C LYS A 68 17.32 -13.69 1.82
N ALA A 69 16.37 -14.36 2.46
CA ALA A 69 16.63 -14.93 3.76
C ALA A 69 17.70 -16.00 3.52
N ASP A 70 18.96 -15.62 3.67
CA ASP A 70 20.07 -16.55 3.86
C ASP A 70 19.92 -17.25 5.21
#